data_AF-A0A137SPX9-F1
#
_entry.id   AF-A0A137SPX9-F1
#
_cell.length_a   1.000
_cell.length_b   1.000
_cell.length_c   1.000
_cell.angle_alpha   90.00
_cell.angle_beta   90.00
_cell.angle_gamma   90.00
#
_symmetry.space_group_name_H-M   'P 1'
#
loop_
_entity.id
_entity.type
_entity.pdbx_description
1 polymer ?
#
loop_
_entity_poly.entity_id
_entity_poly.type
_entity_poly.pdbx_seq_one_letter_code
_entity_poly.pdbx_strand_id
1 'polypeptide(L)'
;MKKATKEELLKLGFKEKENEKEKYLTLMLNKGKDRFYYFLEWYEDEPGKFYINEILTGKIKTISEEDFLVNTNNLKTNAIEHYKQIMEKLQKN
;
A
#
# COMPACT_ATOMS: atom_id res chain seq x y z
N MET A 1 -4.09 -0.02 16.25
CA MET A 1 -4.55 0.64 15.00
C MET A 1 -6.04 0.36 14.85
N LYS A 2 -6.85 1.37 14.48
CA LYS A 2 -8.25 1.15 14.11
C LYS A 2 -8.27 0.25 12.86
N LYS A 3 -9.21 -0.69 12.78
CA LYS A 3 -9.36 -1.54 11.58
C LYS A 3 -9.85 -0.67 10.44
N ALA A 4 -9.13 -0.65 9.33
CA ALA A 4 -9.57 0.09 8.15
C ALA A 4 -10.81 -0.58 7.58
N THR A 5 -11.78 0.20 7.10
CA THR A 5 -12.96 -0.32 6.40
C THR A 5 -12.82 -0.16 4.89
N LYS A 6 -13.50 -1.01 4.14
CA LYS A 6 -13.57 -0.94 2.67
C LYS A 6 -13.99 0.45 2.19
N GLU A 7 -15.03 1.04 2.78
CA GLU A 7 -15.55 2.35 2.38
C GLU A 7 -14.53 3.49 2.57
N GLU A 8 -13.75 3.45 3.66
CA GLU A 8 -12.68 4.43 3.90
C GLU A 8 -11.56 4.28 2.86
N LEU A 9 -11.16 3.06 2.56
CA LEU A 9 -10.12 2.77 1.58
C LEU A 9 -10.54 3.18 0.17
N LEU A 10 -11.79 2.93 -0.22
CA LEU A 10 -12.33 3.40 -1.50
C LEU A 10 -12.29 4.93 -1.61
N LYS A 11 -12.63 5.66 -0.54
CA LYS A 11 -12.52 7.13 -0.51
C LYS A 11 -11.08 7.64 -0.61
N LEU A 12 -10.11 6.84 -0.15
CA LEU A 12 -8.68 7.11 -0.27
C LEU A 12 -8.11 6.74 -1.65
N GLY A 13 -8.93 6.22 -2.56
CA GLY A 13 -8.56 5.92 -3.94
C GLY A 13 -8.13 4.47 -4.18
N PHE A 14 -8.28 3.58 -3.19
CA PHE A 14 -8.09 2.15 -3.42
C PHE A 14 -9.10 1.64 -4.45
N LYS A 15 -8.68 0.65 -5.23
CA LYS A 15 -9.51 0.01 -6.25
C LYS A 15 -9.75 -1.43 -5.88
N GLU A 16 -10.98 -1.89 -6.07
CA GLU A 16 -11.32 -3.30 -5.93
C GLU A 16 -10.68 -4.10 -7.06
N LYS A 17 -10.10 -5.22 -6.66
CA LYS A 17 -9.58 -6.27 -7.52
C LYS A 17 -10.08 -7.60 -7.01
N GLU A 18 -10.18 -8.55 -7.91
CA GLU A 18 -10.42 -9.94 -7.58
C GLU A 18 -9.38 -10.80 -8.30
N ASN A 19 -8.95 -11.85 -7.63
CA ASN A 19 -8.23 -12.95 -8.24
C ASN A 19 -9.06 -14.23 -8.06
N GLU A 20 -8.55 -15.38 -8.52
CA GLU A 20 -9.26 -16.67 -8.43
C GLU A 20 -9.54 -17.12 -6.98
N LYS A 21 -8.90 -16.50 -5.98
CA LYS A 21 -8.98 -16.89 -4.57
C LYS A 21 -9.85 -15.93 -3.76
N GLU A 22 -9.71 -14.62 -3.97
CA GLU A 22 -10.28 -13.62 -3.08
C GLU A 22 -10.40 -12.23 -3.72
N LYS A 23 -11.21 -11.38 -3.07
CA LYS A 23 -11.37 -9.96 -3.38
C LYS A 23 -10.49 -9.13 -2.45
N TYR A 24 -9.80 -8.15 -3.01
CA TYR A 24 -8.90 -7.28 -2.27
C TYR A 24 -8.95 -5.85 -2.81
N LEU A 25 -8.55 -4.90 -1.97
CA LEU A 25 -8.38 -3.51 -2.34
C LEU A 25 -6.91 -3.23 -2.59
N THR A 26 -6.59 -2.55 -3.69
CA THR A 26 -5.22 -2.16 -4.02
C THR A 26 -5.10 -0.68 -4.33
N LEU A 27 -4.01 -0.06 -3.92
CA LEU A 27 -3.65 1.31 -4.27
C LEU A 27 -2.18 1.34 -4.71
N MET A 28 -1.93 1.88 -5.91
CA MET A 28 -0.56 2.20 -6.30
C MET A 28 -0.10 3.45 -5.54
N LEU A 29 0.98 3.33 -4.78
CA LEU A 29 1.59 4.48 -4.12
C LEU A 29 2.22 5.42 -5.15
N ASN A 30 2.37 6.69 -4.79
CA ASN A 30 2.87 7.69 -5.73
C ASN A 30 4.34 7.36 -6.02
N LYS A 31 4.61 6.94 -7.26
CA LYS A 31 5.97 6.66 -7.68
C LYS A 31 6.81 7.93 -7.76
N GLY A 32 6.27 9.04 -8.25
CA GLY A 32 7.07 10.23 -8.56
C GLY A 32 8.34 9.88 -9.36
N LYS A 33 9.52 10.15 -8.77
CA LYS A 33 10.85 9.81 -9.33
C LYS A 33 11.45 8.50 -8.79
N ASP A 34 10.68 7.74 -8.01
CA ASP A 34 11.14 6.51 -7.38
C ASP A 34 11.46 5.43 -8.43
N ARG A 35 12.42 4.56 -8.11
CA ARG A 35 12.87 3.51 -9.03
C ARG A 35 11.82 2.39 -9.17
N PHE A 36 11.13 2.10 -8.08
CA PHE A 36 10.21 0.98 -7.94
C PHE A 36 8.77 1.46 -7.93
N TYR A 37 7.85 0.57 -8.32
CA TYR A 37 6.43 0.78 -8.06
C TYR A 37 6.08 0.06 -6.76
N TYR A 38 5.27 0.71 -5.93
CA TYR A 38 4.77 0.10 -4.71
C TYR A 38 3.25 0.07 -4.75
N PHE A 39 2.68 -1.05 -4.36
CA PHE A 39 1.25 -1.23 -4.20
C PHE A 39 0.96 -1.54 -2.76
N LEU A 40 -0.09 -0.90 -2.24
CA LEU A 40 -0.66 -1.26 -0.95
C LEU A 40 -1.88 -2.13 -1.19
N GLU A 41 -1.91 -3.30 -0.59
CA GLU A 41 -3.00 -4.25 -0.67
C GLU A 41 -3.64 -4.44 0.70
N TRP A 42 -4.96 -4.56 0.68
CA TRP A 42 -5.79 -4.77 1.87
C TRP A 42 -6.84 -5.83 1.56
N TYR A 43 -7.04 -6.72 2.51
CA TYR A 43 -7.96 -7.86 2.42
C TYR A 43 -9.04 -7.73 3.48
N GLU A 44 -10.28 -8.02 3.10
CA GLU A 44 -11.42 -7.88 4.00
C GLU A 44 -11.36 -8.89 5.16
N ASP A 45 -10.76 -10.06 4.93
CA ASP A 45 -10.53 -11.09 5.95
C ASP A 45 -9.44 -10.70 6.96
N GLU A 46 -8.51 -9.81 6.57
CA GLU A 46 -7.43 -9.31 7.43
C GLU A 46 -7.45 -7.77 7.55
N PRO A 47 -8.52 -7.18 8.11
CA PRO A 47 -8.76 -5.73 8.02
C PRO A 47 -7.77 -4.88 8.83
N GLY A 48 -6.95 -5.52 9.67
CA GLY A 48 -5.91 -4.88 10.49
C GLY A 48 -4.53 -4.87 9.84
N LYS A 49 -4.37 -5.35 8.61
CA LYS A 49 -3.08 -5.53 7.97
C LYS A 49 -3.08 -4.95 6.56
N PHE A 50 -1.96 -4.32 6.20
CA PHE A 50 -1.67 -3.92 4.84
C PHE A 50 -0.46 -4.70 4.34
N TYR A 51 -0.52 -5.10 3.07
CA TYR A 51 0.56 -5.75 2.36
C TYR A 51 1.20 -4.74 1.40
N ILE A 52 2.53 -4.68 1.40
CA ILE A 52 3.28 -3.77 0.53
C ILE A 52 3.99 -4.60 -0.53
N ASN A 53 3.58 -4.43 -1.78
CA ASN A 53 4.18 -5.12 -2.92
C ASN A 53 5.09 -4.16 -3.68
N GLU A 54 6.38 -4.46 -3.68
CA GLU A 54 7.39 -3.82 -4.52
C GLU A 54 7.39 -4.49 -5.89
N ILE A 55 7.37 -3.69 -6.96
CA ILE A 55 7.44 -4.18 -8.34
C ILE A 55 8.61 -3.53 -9.07
N LEU A 56 9.50 -4.38 -9.59
CA LEU A 56 10.56 -4.01 -10.53
C LEU A 56 10.54 -4.96 -11.73
N THR A 57 10.44 -4.41 -12.94
CA THR A 57 10.64 -5.19 -14.20
C THR A 57 9.79 -6.48 -14.26
N GLY A 58 8.55 -6.44 -13.76
CA GLY A 58 7.63 -7.58 -13.76
C GLY A 58 7.83 -8.60 -12.62
N LYS A 59 8.82 -8.40 -11.73
CA LYS A 59 8.94 -9.18 -10.49
C LYS A 59 8.18 -8.47 -9.38
N ILE A 60 7.33 -9.22 -8.68
CA ILE A 60 6.57 -8.75 -7.51
C ILE A 60 7.23 -9.34 -6.28
N LYS A 61 7.52 -8.48 -5.30
CA LYS A 61 8.05 -8.87 -4.00
C LYS A 61 7.23 -8.20 -2.91
N THR A 62 6.59 -8.99 -2.06
CA THR A 62 5.98 -8.48 -0.83
C THR A 62 7.07 -8.20 0.19
N ILE A 63 7.07 -7.00 0.76
CA ILE A 63 8.04 -6.56 1.77
C ILE A 63 7.32 -6.11 3.04
N SER A 64 8.03 -6.14 4.17
CA SER A 64 7.51 -5.65 5.44
C SER A 64 7.38 -4.12 5.42
N GLU A 65 6.53 -3.57 6.30
CA GLU A 65 6.46 -2.11 6.51
C GLU A 65 7.81 -1.55 6.95
N GLU A 66 8.50 -2.24 7.85
CA GLU A 66 9.82 -1.84 8.35
C GLU A 66 10.83 -1.74 7.20
N ASP A 67 10.93 -2.78 6.36
CA ASP A 67 11.80 -2.75 5.18
C ASP A 67 11.39 -1.66 4.21
N PHE A 68 10.08 -1.46 3.99
CA PHE A 68 9.58 -0.40 3.12
C PHE A 68 9.97 0.99 3.63
N LEU A 69 9.93 1.24 4.94
CA LEU A 69 10.29 2.53 5.53
C LEU A 69 11.80 2.79 5.61
N VAL A 70 12.64 1.76 5.52
CA VAL A 70 14.10 1.90 5.40
C VAL A 70 14.44 2.42 4.00
N ASN A 71 14.39 3.75 3.82
CA ASN A 71 14.62 4.45 2.56
C ASN A 71 16.12 4.52 2.17
N THR A 72 16.77 3.37 2.04
CA THR A 72 18.17 3.32 1.61
C THR A 72 18.33 3.99 0.25
N ASN A 73 19.26 4.95 0.15
CA ASN A 73 19.58 5.69 -1.07
C ASN A 73 18.42 6.47 -1.69
N ASN A 74 17.39 6.84 -0.93
CA ASN A 74 16.25 7.66 -1.38
C ASN A 74 15.49 7.08 -2.59
N LEU A 75 15.46 5.76 -2.75
CA LEU A 75 14.88 5.10 -3.93
C LEU A 75 13.35 5.01 -3.93
N LYS A 76 12.71 5.36 -2.80
CA LYS A 76 11.28 5.17 -2.52
C LYS A 76 10.67 6.31 -1.71
N THR A 77 11.25 7.50 -1.82
CA THR A 77 10.86 8.67 -1.02
C THR A 77 9.40 9.06 -1.26
N ASN A 78 8.97 9.16 -2.53
CA ASN A 78 7.61 9.58 -2.85
C ASN A 78 6.58 8.54 -2.39
N ALA A 79 6.90 7.25 -2.55
CA ALA A 79 6.05 6.16 -2.10
C ALA A 79 5.89 6.17 -0.59
N ILE A 80 6.97 6.37 0.18
CA ILE A 80 6.92 6.46 1.64
C ILE A 80 6.12 7.68 2.09
N GLU A 81 6.30 8.84 1.47
CA GLU A 81 5.53 10.04 1.81
C GLU A 81 4.04 9.84 1.56
N HIS A 82 3.66 9.27 0.40
CA HIS A 82 2.27 8.96 0.11
C HIS A 82 1.69 7.93 1.09
N TYR A 83 2.46 6.90 1.43
CA TYR A 83 2.09 5.89 2.43
C TYR A 83 1.79 6.53 3.78
N LYS A 84 2.68 7.39 4.28
CA LYS A 84 2.49 8.11 5.55
C LYS A 84 1.23 8.97 5.54
N GLN A 85 0.94 9.65 4.43
CA GLN A 85 -0.29 10.44 4.28
C GLN A 85 -1.55 9.56 4.33
N ILE A 86 -1.53 8.38 3.73
CA ILE A 86 -2.65 7.42 3.78
C ILE A 86 -2.84 6.94 5.22
N MET A 87 -1.76 6.52 5.89
CA MET A 87 -1.83 6.03 7.27
C MET A 87 -2.28 7.12 8.25
N GLU A 88 -1.85 8.36 8.08
CA GLU A 88 -2.32 9.48 8.90
C GLU A 88 -3.83 9.72 8.73
N LYS A 89 -4.35 9.65 7.50
CA LYS A 89 -5.80 9.77 7.23
C LYS A 89 -6.59 8.62 7.86
N LEU A 90 -6.05 7.40 7.87
CA LEU A 90 -6.68 6.25 8.50
C LEU A 90 -6.66 6.32 10.03
N GLN A 91 -5.70 7.01 10.64
CA GLN A 91 -5.62 7.20 12.09
C GLN A 91 -6.50 8.35 12.61
N LYS A 92 -6.79 9.35 11.77
CA LYS A 92 -7.60 10.53 12.14
C LYS A 92 -9.11 10.29 12.08
N ASN A 93 -9.58 9.22 11.44
CA ASN A 93 -11.00 8.85 11.33
C ASN A 93 -11.38 7.79 12.36
#